data_AF-A0AAU8K0Z5-F1
#
_entry.id   AF-A0AAU8K0Z5-F1
#
_cell.length_a   1.000
_cell.length_b   1.000
_cell.length_c   1.000
_cell.angle_alpha   90.00
_cell.angle_beta   90.00
_cell.angle_gamma   90.00
#
_symmetry.space_group_name_H-M   'P 1'
#
loop_
_entity.id
_entity.type
_entity.pdbx_description
1 polymer ?
#
loop_
_entity_poly.entity_id
_entity_poly.type
_entity_poly.pdbx_seq_one_letter_code
_entity_poly.pdbx_strand_id
1 'polypeptide(L)'
;MTENPPTQRCNFTDSRPTIKQGASGDAVKQAQCYLNSSLTGEQLAVDGEFGPVTDAAVRRFQVCAKITIDGIVGAQTWSFLTFWSNSPGFVC
;
A
#
# COMPACT_ATOMS: atom_id res chain seq x y z
N MET A 1 11.57 -14.99 -18.78
CA MET A 1 10.65 -14.79 -17.64
C MET A 1 11.01 -13.49 -16.93
N THR A 2 11.22 -12.49 -17.77
CA THR A 2 11.64 -11.11 -17.54
C THR A 2 10.42 -10.34 -18.08
N GLU A 3 9.89 -9.30 -17.46
CA GLU A 3 10.52 -8.07 -17.03
C GLU A 3 9.60 -7.44 -15.97
N ASN A 4 10.16 -6.95 -14.86
CA ASN A 4 9.46 -6.01 -13.99
C ASN A 4 9.57 -4.63 -14.67
N PRO A 5 8.51 -4.09 -15.28
CA PRO A 5 8.61 -2.81 -15.96
C PRO A 5 8.64 -1.68 -14.92
N PRO A 6 9.46 -0.64 -15.13
CA PRO A 6 9.44 0.52 -14.27
C PRO A 6 8.08 1.23 -14.43
N THR A 7 7.39 1.44 -13.31
CA THR A 7 6.21 2.32 -13.17
C THR A 7 4.89 1.87 -13.83
N GLN A 8 4.41 0.65 -13.52
CA GLN A 8 2.96 0.43 -13.59
C GLN A 8 2.31 1.29 -12.51
N ARG A 9 1.80 2.47 -12.88
CA ARG A 9 0.99 3.32 -12.00
C ARG A 9 -0.04 2.41 -11.34
N CYS A 10 0.04 2.25 -10.02
CA CYS A 10 -0.84 1.35 -9.28
C CYS A 10 -2.29 1.62 -9.70
N ASN A 11 -2.84 0.75 -10.53
CA ASN A 11 -4.14 0.91 -11.19
C ASN A 11 -4.80 -0.47 -11.28
N PHE A 12 -5.05 -1.04 -10.10
CA PHE A 12 -5.78 -2.29 -9.94
C PHE A 12 -7.26 -2.01 -9.67
N THR A 13 -7.57 -0.92 -8.96
CA THR A 13 -8.95 -0.46 -8.75
C THR A 13 -8.99 0.98 -8.24
N ASP A 14 -10.07 1.69 -8.56
CA ASP A 14 -10.42 2.98 -7.94
C ASP A 14 -11.22 2.82 -6.64
N SER A 15 -11.69 1.59 -6.35
CA SER A 15 -12.43 1.29 -5.13
C SER A 15 -11.49 1.27 -3.93
N ARG A 16 -11.85 2.02 -2.88
CA ARG A 16 -11.05 2.17 -1.66
C ARG A 16 -11.82 1.71 -0.42
N PRO A 17 -12.21 0.42 -0.36
CA PRO A 17 -12.90 -0.12 0.79
C PRO A 17 -11.95 -0.16 1.98
N THR A 18 -12.51 -0.26 3.18
CA THR A 18 -11.70 -0.56 4.36
C THR A 18 -11.20 -1.99 4.28
N ILE A 19 -9.89 -2.17 4.17
CA ILE A 19 -9.24 -3.49 4.11
C ILE A 19 -8.31 -3.68 5.32
N LYS A 20 -8.18 -4.92 5.76
CA LYS A 20 -7.34 -5.33 6.90
C LYS A 20 -6.84 -6.76 6.66
N GLN A 21 -5.98 -7.26 7.55
CA GLN A 21 -5.48 -8.63 7.48
C GLN A 21 -6.59 -9.66 7.22
N GLY A 22 -6.35 -10.54 6.25
CA GLY A 22 -7.31 -11.53 5.75
C GLY A 22 -8.19 -11.04 4.58
N ALA A 23 -8.16 -9.75 4.24
CA ALA A 23 -8.79 -9.26 3.01
C ALA A 23 -8.03 -9.73 1.77
N SER A 24 -8.72 -9.80 0.63
CA SER A 24 -8.11 -10.12 -0.65
C SER A 24 -8.78 -9.37 -1.81
N GLY A 25 -8.11 -9.33 -2.96
CA GLY A 25 -8.61 -8.76 -4.21
C GLY A 25 -7.87 -7.49 -4.65
N ASP A 26 -8.42 -6.80 -5.65
CA ASP A 26 -7.73 -5.69 -6.33
C ASP A 26 -7.48 -4.48 -5.44
N ALA A 27 -8.34 -4.25 -4.44
CA ALA A 27 -8.09 -3.22 -3.42
C ALA A 27 -6.82 -3.51 -2.61
N VAL A 28 -6.50 -4.79 -2.35
CA VAL A 28 -5.27 -5.16 -1.65
C VAL A 28 -4.06 -4.96 -2.56
N LYS A 29 -4.14 -5.35 -3.84
CA LYS A 29 -3.08 -5.08 -4.82
C LYS A 29 -2.77 -3.59 -4.94
N GLN A 30 -3.84 -2.78 -4.96
CA GLN A 30 -3.73 -1.34 -4.97
C GLN A 30 -2.98 -0.79 -3.76
N ALA A 31 -3.33 -1.27 -2.56
CA ALA A 31 -2.63 -0.88 -1.33
C ALA A 31 -1.17 -1.34 -1.31
N GLN A 32 -0.89 -2.60 -1.65
CA GLN A 32 0.48 -3.16 -1.73
C GLN A 32 1.36 -2.35 -2.68
N CYS A 33 0.83 -1.98 -3.84
CA CYS A 33 1.56 -1.16 -4.81
C CYS A 33 1.84 0.27 -4.30
N TYR A 34 0.85 0.92 -3.66
CA TYR A 34 1.08 2.22 -3.03
C TYR A 34 2.08 2.14 -1.88
N LEU A 35 2.04 1.08 -1.08
CA LEU A 35 3.01 0.84 0.00
C LEU A 35 4.42 0.67 -0.58
N ASN A 36 4.60 -0.12 -1.64
CA ASN A 36 5.90 -0.26 -2.32
C ASN A 36 6.44 1.07 -2.89
N SER A 37 5.55 2.01 -3.22
CA SER A 37 5.95 3.35 -3.69
C SER A 37 6.24 4.31 -2.54
N SER A 38 5.67 4.06 -1.36
CA SER A 38 5.74 4.94 -0.18
C SER A 38 6.74 4.47 0.87
N LEU A 39 7.18 3.21 0.78
CA LEU A 39 8.08 2.54 1.71
C LEU A 39 9.40 2.13 1.02
N THR A 40 10.51 2.31 1.72
CA THR A 40 11.86 1.87 1.38
C THR A 40 12.13 0.51 2.04
N GLY A 41 13.01 -0.27 1.42
CA GLY A 41 13.41 -1.58 1.94
C GLY A 41 12.68 -2.72 1.22
N GLU A 42 12.23 -3.71 1.98
CA GLU A 42 11.63 -4.92 1.42
C GLU A 42 10.33 -4.60 0.66
N GLN A 43 10.28 -5.02 -0.59
CA GLN A 43 9.11 -4.86 -1.45
C GLN A 43 8.09 -5.95 -1.17
N LEU A 44 6.85 -5.54 -0.96
CA LEU A 44 5.71 -6.42 -0.88
C LEU A 44 5.47 -7.08 -2.23
N ALA A 45 5.08 -8.35 -2.21
CA ALA A 45 4.40 -8.96 -3.34
C ALA A 45 3.06 -8.24 -3.56
N VAL A 46 2.74 -7.94 -4.83
CA VAL A 46 1.45 -7.36 -5.23
C VAL A 46 0.52 -8.50 -5.68
N ASP A 47 0.26 -9.42 -4.75
CA ASP A 47 -0.53 -10.63 -4.96
C ASP A 47 -2.03 -10.42 -4.73
N GLY A 48 -2.40 -9.37 -3.99
CA GLY A 48 -3.77 -9.11 -3.60
C GLY A 48 -4.21 -9.87 -2.36
N GLU A 49 -3.28 -10.39 -1.56
CA GLU A 49 -3.55 -11.03 -0.27
C GLU A 49 -3.05 -10.16 0.88
N PHE A 50 -3.96 -9.78 1.78
CA PHE A 50 -3.60 -8.97 2.92
C PHE A 50 -3.08 -9.88 4.04
N GLY A 51 -1.84 -10.32 3.86
CA GLY A 51 -1.12 -11.15 4.82
C GLY A 51 -0.45 -10.35 5.96
N PRO A 52 0.24 -11.04 6.88
CA PRO A 52 0.97 -10.40 7.98
C PRO A 52 2.07 -9.45 7.49
N VAL A 53 2.68 -9.72 6.34
CA VAL A 53 3.68 -8.84 5.73
C VAL A 53 3.05 -7.51 5.27
N THR A 54 1.85 -7.57 4.67
CA THR A 54 1.10 -6.37 4.29
C THR A 54 0.64 -5.59 5.52
N ASP A 55 0.17 -6.25 6.59
CA ASP A 55 -0.18 -5.59 7.85
C ASP A 55 1.02 -4.83 8.46
N ALA A 56 2.18 -5.46 8.53
CA ALA A 56 3.39 -4.83 9.03
C ALA A 56 3.78 -3.59 8.20
N ALA A 57 3.68 -3.67 6.87
CA ALA A 57 3.92 -2.54 5.99
C ALA A 57 2.89 -1.42 6.17
N VAL A 58 1.60 -1.73 6.33
CA VAL A 58 0.56 -0.74 6.61
C VAL A 58 0.85 -0.02 7.92
N ARG A 59 1.21 -0.74 8.98
CA ARG A 59 1.57 -0.13 10.28
C ARG A 59 2.80 0.76 10.16
N ARG A 60 3.83 0.31 9.42
CA ARG A 60 5.03 1.12 9.17
C ARG A 60 4.68 2.40 8.42
N PHE A 61 3.87 2.31 7.37
CA PHE A 61 3.38 3.48 6.65
C PHE A 61 2.61 4.43 7.56
N GLN A 62 1.70 3.90 8.40
CA GLN A 62 0.93 4.70 9.35
C GLN A 62 1.83 5.44 10.35
N VAL A 63 2.91 4.81 10.83
CA VAL A 63 3.94 5.45 11.66
C VAL A 63 4.61 6.60 10.90
N CYS A 64 5.06 6.36 9.67
CA CYS A 64 5.74 7.38 8.87
C CYS A 64 4.85 8.57 8.51
N ALA A 65 3.61 8.28 8.12
CA ALA A 65 2.61 9.28 7.80
C ALA A 65 2.04 9.99 9.04
N LYS A 66 2.42 9.54 10.25
CA LYS A 66 1.97 10.07 11.55
C LYS A 66 0.44 10.07 11.67
N ILE A 67 -0.18 8.99 11.24
CA ILE A 67 -1.63 8.73 11.36
C ILE A 67 -1.89 7.60 12.37
N THR A 68 -3.17 7.22 12.54
CA THR A 68 -3.56 6.12 13.43
C THR A 68 -2.89 4.81 13.01
N ILE A 69 -2.23 4.12 13.95
CA ILE A 69 -1.48 2.88 13.70
C ILE A 69 -2.33 1.67 14.12
N ASP A 70 -3.33 1.33 13.31
CA ASP A 70 -4.26 0.23 13.56
C ASP A 70 -4.03 -0.99 12.64
N GLY A 71 -3.20 -0.87 11.60
CA GLY A 71 -3.02 -1.90 10.57
C GLY A 71 -4.19 -2.02 9.58
N ILE A 72 -5.13 -1.07 9.62
CA ILE A 72 -6.30 -1.02 8.76
C ILE A 72 -6.08 0.05 7.69
N VAL A 73 -6.31 -0.32 6.43
CA VAL A 73 -6.33 0.67 5.34
C VAL A 73 -7.75 1.20 5.22
N GLY A 74 -8.08 2.17 6.06
CA GLY A 74 -9.33 2.93 6.03
C GLY A 74 -9.23 4.19 5.16
N ALA A 75 -10.28 5.02 5.17
CA ALA A 75 -10.34 6.25 4.37
C ALA A 75 -9.13 7.20 4.60
N GLN A 76 -8.69 7.35 5.86
CA GLN A 76 -7.51 8.15 6.19
C GLN A 76 -6.24 7.58 5.55
N THR A 77 -5.98 6.29 5.74
CA THR A 77 -4.80 5.63 5.16
C THR A 77 -4.81 5.67 3.62
N TRP A 78 -5.98 5.45 3.00
CA TRP A 78 -6.14 5.57 1.55
C TRP A 78 -5.79 6.95 1.00
N SER A 79 -6.25 8.01 1.68
CA SER A 79 -5.95 9.39 1.30
C SER A 79 -4.44 9.64 1.32
N PHE A 80 -3.76 9.20 2.38
CA PHE A 80 -2.31 9.37 2.51
C PHE A 80 -1.55 8.53 1.48
N LEU A 81 -1.89 7.24 1.30
CA LEU A 81 -1.24 6.38 0.31
C LEU A 81 -1.31 6.97 -1.10
N THR A 82 -2.45 7.55 -1.46
CA THR A 82 -2.61 8.20 -2.77
C THR A 82 -1.81 9.47 -2.90
N PHE A 83 -1.81 10.30 -1.87
CA PHE A 83 -1.05 11.53 -1.89
C PHE A 83 0.46 11.24 -1.99
N TRP A 84 0.95 10.30 -1.18
CA TRP A 84 2.35 9.90 -1.11
C TRP A 84 2.81 9.20 -2.39
N SER A 85 2.03 8.24 -2.91
CA SER A 85 2.36 7.52 -4.14
C SER A 85 2.46 8.44 -5.38
N ASN A 86 1.82 9.61 -5.36
CA ASN A 86 1.86 10.58 -6.45
C ASN A 86 2.86 11.73 -6.21
N SER A 87 3.57 11.74 -5.07
CA SER A 87 4.42 12.87 -4.67
C SER A 87 5.88 12.42 -4.45
N PRO A 88 6.81 12.77 -5.35
CA PRO A 88 8.22 12.45 -5.17
C PRO A 88 8.78 13.22 -3.96
N GLY A 89 9.22 12.48 -2.93
CA GLY A 89 9.83 13.04 -1.71
C GLY A 89 9.20 12.58 -0.40
N PHE A 90 8.02 11.96 -0.45
CA PHE A 90 7.36 11.37 0.72
C PHE A 90 7.54 9.85 0.70
N VAL A 91 8.77 9.42 0.98
CA VAL A 91 9.12 8.00 1.15
C VAL A 91 9.80 7.85 2.49
N CYS A 92 9.37 6.86 3.26
CA CYS A 92 10.06 6.37 4.46
C CYS A 92 10.36 4.89 4.27
#